data_AF-A0A522VKP6-F1
#
_entry.id   AF-A0A522VKP6-F1
#
_cell.length_a   1.000
_cell.length_b   1.000
_cell.length_c   1.000
_cell.angle_alpha   90.00
_cell.angle_beta   90.00
_cell.angle_gamma   90.00
#
_symmetry.space_group_name_H-M   'P 1'
#
loop_
_entity.id
_entity.type
_entity.pdbx_description
1 polymer ?
#
loop_
_entity_poly.entity_id
_entity_poly.type
_entity_poly.pdbx_seq_one_letter_code
_entity_poly.pdbx_strand_id
1 'polypeptide(L)'
;MSRQRQISAKSPGQELTFHDHETDTPVLPVAQIEQLHQFRPDRVDWIFEQTEREAESRRKETRRINTLIFIERFAGMLFAFLLGCTGLAGAIWLAVQGREVAASSLGGVTLVSLVSAFIFASRRK
;
A
#
# COMPACT_ATOMS: atom_id res chain seq x y z
N MET A 1 -12.77 -6.50 5.45
CA MET A 1 -13.25 -7.90 5.36
C MET A 1 -13.95 -8.23 6.65
N SER A 2 -15.17 -8.78 6.64
CA SER A 2 -15.86 -9.20 7.87
C SER A 2 -15.60 -10.69 8.12
N ARG A 3 -15.11 -11.05 9.30
CA ARG A 3 -14.88 -12.44 9.69
C ARG A 3 -15.85 -12.79 10.80
N GLN A 4 -16.75 -13.74 10.50
CA GLN A 4 -17.67 -14.29 11.49
C GLN A 4 -17.12 -15.66 11.94
N ARG A 5 -16.80 -15.80 13.22
CA ARG A 5 -16.42 -17.08 13.82
C ARG A 5 -17.52 -17.54 14.75
N GLN A 6 -18.13 -18.67 14.41
CA GLN A 6 -19.05 -19.37 15.30
C GLN A 6 -18.36 -20.64 15.78
N ILE A 7 -18.10 -20.71 17.09
CA ILE A 7 -17.53 -21.90 17.72
C ILE A 7 -18.62 -22.47 18.62
N SER A 8 -19.14 -23.63 18.24
CA SER A 8 -20.09 -24.40 19.04
C SER A 8 -19.35 -25.55 19.71
N ALA A 9 -19.21 -25.49 21.03
CA ALA A 9 -18.69 -26.59 21.84
C ALA A 9 -19.87 -27.29 22.52
N LYS A 10 -20.01 -28.60 22.31
CA LYS A 10 -21.07 -29.42 22.91
C LYS A 10 -20.45 -30.41 23.88
N SER A 11 -20.69 -30.22 25.16
CA SER A 11 -20.35 -31.17 26.23
C SER A 11 -21.65 -31.74 26.83
N PRO A 12 -21.67 -32.95 27.41
CA PRO A 12 -22.90 -33.53 27.94
C PRO A 12 -23.47 -32.63 29.06
N GLY A 13 -24.60 -31.99 28.79
CA GLY A 13 -25.29 -31.08 29.72
C GLY A 13 -24.98 -29.58 29.58
N GLN A 14 -24.08 -29.17 28.68
CA GLN A 14 -23.80 -27.74 28.47
C GLN A 14 -23.48 -27.46 26.99
N GLU A 15 -24.32 -26.64 26.37
CA GLU A 15 -24.12 -26.10 25.03
C GLU A 15 -23.72 -24.64 25.20
N LEU A 16 -22.54 -24.27 24.69
CA LEU A 16 -22.04 -22.91 24.79
C LEU A 16 -21.70 -22.41 23.38
N THR A 17 -22.44 -21.39 22.93
CA THR A 17 -22.32 -20.80 21.61
C THR A 17 -21.60 -19.46 21.71
N PHE A 18 -20.40 -19.36 21.14
CA PHE A 18 -19.67 -18.11 21.01
C PHE A 18 -19.85 -17.54 19.61
N HIS A 19 -20.32 -16.30 19.53
CA HIS A 19 -20.45 -15.52 18.29
C HIS A 19 -19.43 -14.37 18.32
N ASP A 20 -18.41 -14.44 17.46
CA ASP A 20 -17.41 -13.38 17.28
C ASP A 20 -17.59 -12.71 15.91
N HIS A 21 -17.72 -11.38 15.91
CA HIS A 21 -17.99 -10.57 14.73
C HIS A 21 -16.93 -9.46 14.59
N GLU A 22 -15.88 -9.77 13.83
CA GLU A 22 -14.80 -8.84 13.53
C GLU A 22 -15.06 -8.20 12.16
N THR A 23 -15.36 -6.90 12.15
CA THR A 23 -15.62 -6.16 10.90
C THR A 23 -14.58 -5.06 10.72
N ASP A 24 -13.73 -5.20 9.71
CA ASP A 24 -12.81 -4.15 9.27
C ASP A 24 -13.45 -3.34 8.14
N THR A 25 -14.65 -2.83 8.40
CA THR A 25 -15.40 -1.98 7.46
C THR A 25 -15.86 -0.72 8.16
N PRO A 26 -15.87 0.44 7.46
CA PRO A 26 -16.20 1.74 8.05
C PRO A 26 -17.70 1.90 8.38
N VAL A 27 -18.46 0.81 8.33
CA VAL A 27 -19.90 0.83 8.56
C VAL A 27 -20.13 0.66 10.05
N LEU A 28 -20.64 1.72 10.66
CA LEU A 28 -21.10 1.69 12.05
C LEU A 28 -22.22 0.66 12.20
N PRO A 29 -22.15 -0.25 13.18
CA PRO A 29 -23.19 -1.23 13.40
C PRO A 29 -24.40 -0.60 14.09
N VAL A 30 -25.27 0.02 13.29
CA VAL A 30 -26.44 0.81 13.75
C VAL A 30 -27.33 0.00 14.71
N ALA A 31 -27.56 -1.28 14.42
CA ALA A 31 -28.37 -2.16 15.27
C ALA A 31 -27.77 -2.39 16.68
N GLN A 32 -26.44 -2.43 16.79
CA GLN A 32 -25.76 -2.60 18.08
C GLN A 32 -25.71 -1.28 18.86
N ILE A 33 -25.62 -0.16 18.14
CA ILE A 33 -25.67 1.20 18.72
C ILE A 33 -27.08 1.49 19.26
N GLU A 34 -28.12 1.04 18.56
CA GLU A 34 -29.52 1.15 19.03
C GLU A 34 -29.74 0.38 20.34
N GLN A 35 -29.18 -0.84 20.44
CA GLN A 35 -29.18 -1.59 21.70
C GLN A 35 -28.40 -0.87 22.80
N LEU A 36 -27.24 -0.29 22.50
CA LEU A 36 -26.45 0.51 23.43
C LEU A 36 -27.21 1.73 23.95
N HIS A 37 -27.95 2.40 23.06
CA HIS A 37 -28.74 3.57 23.41
C HIS A 37 -29.81 3.26 24.46
N GLN A 38 -30.37 2.03 24.46
CA GLN A 38 -31.38 1.61 25.42
C GLN A 38 -30.86 1.50 26.87
N PHE A 39 -29.58 1.19 27.07
CA PHE A 39 -29.03 0.98 28.43
C PHE A 39 -27.97 2.00 28.87
N ARG A 40 -27.25 2.63 27.94
CA ARG A 40 -26.19 3.64 28.18
C ARG A 40 -26.17 4.68 27.03
N PRO A 41 -27.16 5.58 26.98
CA PRO A 41 -27.26 6.58 25.91
C PRO A 41 -26.07 7.57 25.89
N ASP A 42 -25.44 7.82 27.04
CA ASP A 42 -24.25 8.66 27.22
C ASP A 42 -23.02 8.17 26.44
N ARG A 43 -22.95 6.87 26.13
CA ARG A 43 -21.81 6.26 25.44
C ARG A 43 -21.94 6.28 23.92
N VAL A 44 -23.13 6.57 23.40
CA VAL A 44 -23.39 6.61 21.96
C VAL A 44 -22.61 7.74 21.30
N ASP A 45 -22.63 8.94 21.88
CA ASP A 45 -21.88 10.10 21.36
C ASP A 45 -20.38 9.85 21.35
N TRP A 46 -19.86 9.20 22.41
CA TRP A 46 -18.46 8.81 22.49
C TRP A 46 -18.05 7.85 21.35
N ILE A 47 -18.91 6.91 20.96
CA ILE A 47 -18.62 5.98 19.84
C ILE A 47 -18.51 6.75 18.52
N PHE A 48 -19.41 7.68 18.26
CA PHE A 48 -19.34 8.51 17.05
C PHE A 48 -18.04 9.32 17.02
N GLU A 49 -17.67 9.95 18.14
CA GLU A 49 -16.43 10.71 18.27
C GLU A 49 -15.19 9.82 18.06
N GLN A 50 -15.14 8.63 18.68
CA GLN A 50 -14.01 7.72 18.48
C GLN A 50 -13.94 7.21 17.03
N THR A 51 -15.08 6.95 16.41
CA THR A 51 -15.14 6.49 15.01
C THR A 51 -14.64 7.57 14.06
N GLU A 52 -15.02 8.83 14.28
CA GLU A 52 -14.52 9.96 13.50
C GLU A 52 -13.00 10.11 13.64
N ARG A 53 -12.49 10.08 14.88
CA ARG A 53 -11.05 10.14 15.16
C ARG A 53 -10.28 8.99 14.50
N GLU A 54 -10.82 7.77 14.53
CA GLU A 54 -10.20 6.64 13.86
C GLU A 54 -10.22 6.80 12.34
N ALA A 55 -11.33 7.26 11.77
CA ALA A 55 -11.45 7.52 10.33
C ALA A 55 -10.46 8.61 9.88
N GLU A 56 -10.29 9.68 10.65
CA GLU A 56 -9.28 10.72 10.39
C GLU A 56 -7.86 10.16 10.47
N SER A 57 -7.56 9.35 11.49
CA SER A 57 -6.26 8.68 11.64
C SER A 57 -5.95 7.80 10.42
N ARG A 58 -6.90 6.94 10.01
CA ARG A 58 -6.78 6.09 8.82
C ARG A 58 -6.55 6.91 7.54
N ARG A 59 -7.28 8.02 7.36
CA ARG A 59 -7.08 8.94 6.22
C ARG A 59 -5.70 9.59 6.23
N LYS A 60 -5.23 10.04 7.41
CA LYS A 60 -3.91 10.66 7.57
C LYS A 60 -2.79 9.67 7.29
N GLU A 61 -2.91 8.45 7.79
CA GLU A 61 -1.96 7.37 7.52
C GLU A 61 -1.94 6.99 6.05
N THR A 62 -3.12 6.80 5.43
CA THR A 62 -3.24 6.53 4.00
C THR A 62 -2.57 7.63 3.16
N ARG A 63 -2.80 8.90 3.51
CA ARG A 63 -2.14 10.03 2.84
C ARG A 63 -0.63 9.96 2.99
N ARG A 64 -0.13 9.70 4.20
CA ARG A 64 1.31 9.60 4.47
C ARG A 64 1.95 8.46 3.67
N ILE A 65 1.35 7.28 3.69
CA ILE A 65 1.83 6.11 2.93
C ILE A 65 1.85 6.44 1.43
N ASN A 66 0.77 6.99 0.90
CA ASN A 66 0.69 7.36 -0.51
C ASN A 66 1.75 8.40 -0.89
N THR A 67 2.01 9.40 -0.03
CA THR A 67 3.08 10.38 -0.26
C THR A 67 4.47 9.73 -0.23
N LEU A 68 4.73 8.82 0.71
CA LEU A 68 6.02 8.12 0.77
C LEU A 68 6.24 7.23 -0.46
N ILE A 69 5.22 6.46 -0.88
CA ILE A 69 5.28 5.65 -2.10
C ILE A 69 5.50 6.55 -3.33
N PHE A 70 4.85 7.71 -3.39
CA PHE A 70 5.04 8.67 -4.47
C PHE A 70 6.48 9.18 -4.53
N ILE A 71 7.05 9.58 -3.38
CA ILE A 71 8.43 10.05 -3.29
C ILE A 71 9.42 8.95 -3.69
N GLU A 72 9.22 7.73 -3.22
CA GLU A 72 10.06 6.58 -3.57
C GLU A 72 10.06 6.32 -5.08
N ARG A 73 8.87 6.30 -5.70
CA ARG A 73 8.71 6.12 -7.15
C ARG A 73 9.36 7.26 -7.94
N PHE A 74 9.16 8.49 -7.49
CA PHE A 74 9.74 9.66 -8.13
C PHE A 74 11.28 9.66 -8.04
N ALA A 75 11.83 9.35 -6.86
CA ALA A 75 13.26 9.21 -6.66
C ALA A 75 13.85 8.11 -7.55
N GLY A 76 13.21 6.93 -7.61
CA GLY A 76 13.63 5.85 -8.50
C GLY A 76 13.66 6.25 -9.97
N MET A 77 12.63 6.98 -10.43
CA MET A 77 12.58 7.51 -11.80
C MET A 77 13.68 8.54 -12.07
N LEU A 78 13.98 9.42 -11.10
CA LEU A 78 15.05 10.41 -11.21
C LEU A 78 16.43 9.73 -11.31
N PHE A 79 16.72 8.73 -10.48
CA PHE A 79 17.97 7.97 -10.57
C PHE A 79 18.10 7.22 -11.89
N ALA A 80 17.03 6.60 -12.37
CA ALA A 80 17.02 5.93 -13.68
C ALA A 80 17.31 6.91 -14.83
N PHE A 81 16.73 8.12 -14.77
CA PHE A 81 17.00 9.18 -15.73
C PHE A 81 18.48 9.61 -15.71
N LEU A 82 19.04 9.87 -14.52
CA LEU A 82 20.44 10.25 -14.37
C LEU A 82 21.38 9.16 -14.89
N LEU A 83 21.15 7.89 -14.53
CA LEU A 83 21.95 6.77 -15.03
C LEU A 83 21.87 6.65 -16.56
N GLY A 84 20.69 6.83 -17.14
CA GLY A 84 20.50 6.87 -18.58
C GLY A 84 21.30 7.99 -19.25
N CYS A 85 21.22 9.21 -18.71
CA CYS A 85 21.99 10.35 -19.22
C CYS A 85 23.50 10.11 -19.12
N THR A 86 24.00 9.62 -17.98
CA THR A 86 25.44 9.35 -17.82
C THR A 86 25.93 8.22 -18.71
N GLY A 87 25.12 7.17 -18.88
CA GLY A 87 25.45 6.03 -19.74
C GLY A 87 25.52 6.43 -21.21
N LEU A 88 24.54 7.22 -21.67
CA LEU A 88 24.50 7.72 -23.04
C LEU A 88 25.63 8.73 -23.31
N ALA A 89 25.88 9.67 -22.38
CA ALA A 89 26.98 10.62 -22.51
C ALA A 89 28.34 9.91 -22.56
N GLY A 90 28.55 8.88 -21.73
CA GLY A 90 29.75 8.05 -21.75
C GLY A 90 29.92 7.29 -23.07
N ALA A 91 28.83 6.73 -23.61
CA ALA A 91 28.86 6.06 -24.90
C ALA A 91 29.19 7.02 -26.06
N ILE A 92 28.60 8.23 -26.08
CA ILE A 92 28.90 9.27 -27.07
C ILE A 92 30.37 9.70 -26.99
N TRP A 93 30.88 9.93 -25.78
CA TRP A 93 32.28 10.33 -25.58
C TRP A 93 33.27 9.26 -26.07
N LEU A 94 32.99 7.99 -25.82
CA LEU A 94 33.78 6.87 -26.34
C LEU A 94 33.70 6.75 -27.87
N ALA A 95 32.54 7.03 -28.47
CA ALA A 95 32.37 7.01 -29.92
C ALA A 95 33.23 8.10 -30.60
N VAL A 96 33.28 9.30 -30.02
CA VAL A 96 34.10 10.41 -30.54
C VAL A 96 35.61 10.09 -30.48
N GLN A 97 36.05 9.25 -29.55
CA GLN A 97 37.44 8.78 -29.47
C GLN A 97 37.78 7.62 -30.42
N GLY A 98 36.85 7.20 -31.28
CA GLY A 98 37.04 6.09 -32.20
C GLY A 98 37.00 4.71 -31.54
N ARG A 99 36.56 4.59 -30.28
CA ARG A 99 36.39 3.31 -29.57
C ARG A 99 35.00 2.73 -29.80
N GLU A 100 34.68 2.43 -31.05
CA GLU A 100 33.33 2.05 -31.50
C GLU A 100 32.75 0.81 -30.78
N VAL A 101 33.59 -0.22 -30.54
CA VAL A 101 33.17 -1.44 -29.84
C VAL A 101 32.82 -1.16 -28.37
N ALA A 102 33.57 -0.28 -27.71
CA ALA A 102 33.29 0.12 -26.33
C ALA A 102 32.04 1.02 -26.24
N ALA A 103 31.87 1.93 -27.19
CA ALA A 103 30.72 2.82 -27.28
C ALA A 103 29.41 2.04 -27.51
N SER A 104 29.42 1.10 -28.47
CA SER A 104 28.26 0.27 -28.81
C SER A 104 27.85 -0.69 -27.70
N SER A 105 28.81 -1.34 -27.05
CA SER A 105 28.52 -2.22 -25.90
C SER A 105 27.95 -1.44 -24.71
N LEU A 106 28.53 -0.30 -24.36
CA LEU A 106 28.04 0.54 -23.26
C LEU A 106 26.65 1.13 -23.57
N GLY A 107 26.46 1.67 -24.77
CA GLY A 107 25.17 2.19 -25.23
C GLY A 107 24.09 1.10 -25.28
N GLY A 108 24.43 -0.09 -25.76
CA GLY A 108 23.52 -1.23 -25.81
C GLY A 108 23.11 -1.69 -24.42
N VAL A 109 24.07 -1.88 -23.50
CA VAL A 109 23.78 -2.32 -22.12
C VAL A 109 22.93 -1.30 -21.38
N THR A 110 23.23 0.00 -21.51
CA THR A 110 22.45 1.05 -20.85
C THR A 110 20.99 1.07 -21.33
N LEU A 111 20.77 0.95 -22.64
CA LEU A 111 19.43 0.92 -23.22
C LEU A 111 18.64 -0.34 -22.83
N VAL A 112 19.27 -1.52 -22.94
CA VAL A 112 18.64 -2.79 -22.54
C VAL A 112 18.31 -2.81 -21.04
N SER A 113 19.21 -2.29 -20.20
CA SER A 113 19.00 -2.19 -18.75
C SER A 113 17.81 -1.30 -18.42
N LEU A 114 17.71 -0.10 -19.01
CA LEU A 114 16.59 0.82 -18.79
C LEU A 114 15.25 0.22 -19.23
N VAL A 115 15.20 -0.39 -20.42
CA VAL A 115 13.98 -1.02 -20.94
C VAL A 115 13.55 -2.18 -20.03
N SER A 116 14.49 -3.02 -19.61
CA SER A 116 14.21 -4.16 -18.73
C SER A 116 13.71 -3.69 -17.35
N ALA A 117 14.34 -2.67 -16.77
CA ALA A 117 13.91 -2.08 -15.51
C ALA A 117 12.50 -1.49 -15.61
N PHE A 118 12.18 -0.82 -16.72
CA PHE A 118 10.86 -0.25 -16.96
C PHE A 118 9.77 -1.32 -17.10
N ILE A 119 10.04 -2.41 -17.83
CA ILE A 119 9.13 -3.55 -17.96
C ILE A 119 8.91 -4.23 -16.60
N PHE A 120 9.96 -4.39 -15.80
CA PHE A 120 9.84 -4.99 -14.48
C PHE A 120 9.04 -4.09 -13.52
N ALA A 121 9.28 -2.78 -13.57
CA ALA A 121 8.53 -1.81 -12.78
C ALA A 121 7.04 -1.77 -13.16
N SER A 122 6.70 -1.92 -14.45
CA SER A 122 5.30 -1.91 -14.91
C SER A 122 4.50 -3.15 -14.50
N ARG A 123 5.18 -4.28 -14.23
CA ARG A 123 4.55 -5.52 -13.73
C ARG A 123 4.24 -5.54 -12.24
N ARG A 124 4.85 -4.64 -11.43
CA ARG A 124 4.60 -4.53 -9.98
C ARG A 124 3.43 -3.59 -9.64
N LYS A 125 2.59 -3.24 -10.62
CA LYS A 125 1.36 -2.47 -10.38
C LYS A 125 0.31 -3.29 -9.67
#